data_AF-A0A6N8I3X0-F1
#
_entry.id   AF-A0A6N8I3X0-F1
#
_cell.length_a   1.000
_cell.length_b   1.000
_cell.length_c   1.000
_cell.angle_alpha   90.00
_cell.angle_beta   90.00
_cell.angle_gamma   90.00
#
_symmetry.space_group_name_H-M   'P 1'
#
loop_
_entity.id
_entity.type
_entity.pdbx_description
1 polymer ?
#
loop_
_entity_poly.entity_id
_entity_poly.type
_entity_poly.pdbx_seq_one_letter_code
_entity_poly.pdbx_strand_id
1 'polypeptide(L)'
;MELNQITELNRGEATAFLVGQWGSDVMVSGGRAISLTEPDGFLAVENGKITGAVTYLAENGACEVVSLDSVNENRGTGTALLSAAVQAAKEKGCRAVYLYTTNDNTRTMRFYQKRGFDMTGFYRGAVDRARKIKPEIPPTGDDGIPIRHEIRFELLF
;
A
#
# COMPACT_ATOMS: atom_id res chain seq x y z
N MET A 1 -14.90 14.30 1.84
CA MET A 1 -13.55 13.77 1.56
C MET A 1 -13.28 13.93 0.08
N GLU A 2 -12.14 14.54 -0.26
CA GLU A 2 -11.67 14.76 -1.62
C GLU A 2 -10.44 13.87 -1.88
N LEU A 3 -10.24 13.45 -3.13
CA LEU A 3 -9.05 12.71 -3.54
C LEU A 3 -8.17 13.61 -4.41
N ASN A 4 -6.94 13.84 -3.96
CA ASN A 4 -5.97 14.69 -4.65
C ASN A 4 -4.82 13.83 -5.16
N GLN A 5 -4.46 13.94 -6.44
CA GLN A 5 -3.29 13.24 -6.96
C GLN A 5 -2.01 13.77 -6.29
N ILE A 6 -1.06 12.86 -6.03
CA ILE A 6 0.29 13.24 -5.60
C ILE A 6 1.02 13.83 -6.81
N THR A 7 1.53 15.04 -6.64
CA THR A 7 2.27 15.84 -7.61
C THR A 7 3.44 16.52 -6.91
N GLU A 8 4.36 17.13 -7.65
CA GLU A 8 5.48 17.87 -7.05
C GLU A 8 5.05 18.94 -6.03
N LEU A 9 3.85 19.53 -6.20
CA LEU A 9 3.35 20.58 -5.31
C LEU A 9 2.96 20.08 -3.91
N ASN A 10 2.50 18.83 -3.80
CA ASN A 10 2.03 18.24 -2.53
C ASN A 10 2.84 17.01 -2.08
N ARG A 11 3.90 16.64 -2.83
CA ARG A 11 4.76 15.48 -2.55
C ARG A 11 5.43 15.55 -1.18
N GLY A 12 5.83 16.73 -0.74
CA GLY A 12 6.42 16.93 0.60
C GLY A 12 5.43 16.58 1.73
N GLU A 13 4.18 17.01 1.60
CA GLU A 13 3.11 16.69 2.56
C GLU A 13 2.73 15.21 2.53
N ALA A 14 2.65 14.63 1.33
CA ALA A 14 2.41 13.19 1.14
C ALA A 14 3.50 12.35 1.83
N THR A 15 4.77 12.71 1.60
CA THR A 15 5.93 12.03 2.20
C THR A 15 5.88 12.13 3.72
N ALA A 16 5.66 13.33 4.26
CA ALA A 16 5.57 13.54 5.71
C ALA A 16 4.43 12.71 6.33
N PHE A 17 3.28 12.63 5.67
CA PHE A 17 2.18 11.76 6.10
C PHE A 17 2.57 10.28 6.12
N LEU A 18 3.17 9.78 5.03
CA LEU A 18 3.57 8.38 4.88
C LEU A 18 4.66 7.98 5.88
N VAL A 19 5.67 8.83 6.09
CA VAL A 19 6.70 8.63 7.13
C VAL A 19 6.06 8.55 8.51
N GLY A 20 5.05 9.39 8.78
CA GLY A 20 4.30 9.33 10.03
C GLY A 20 3.52 8.02 10.24
N GLN A 21 3.07 7.36 9.16
CA GLN A 21 2.39 6.06 9.24
C GLN A 21 3.37 4.88 9.37
N TRP A 22 4.48 4.91 8.62
CA TRP A 22 5.38 3.76 8.44
C TRP A 22 6.73 3.86 9.18
N GLY A 23 6.95 4.97 9.90
CA GLY A 23 8.17 5.26 10.65
C GLY A 23 9.41 5.56 9.79
N SER A 24 9.29 5.49 8.47
CA SER A 24 10.35 5.70 7.49
C SER A 24 9.73 5.96 6.12
N ASP A 25 10.49 6.63 5.25
CA ASP A 25 10.19 6.81 3.83
C ASP A 25 10.55 5.57 3.00
N VAL A 26 11.05 4.50 3.59
CA VAL A 26 11.34 3.24 2.91
C VAL A 26 10.27 2.20 3.22
N MET A 27 9.69 1.64 2.17
CA MET A 27 8.85 0.45 2.18
C MET A 27 9.66 -0.76 1.69
N VAL A 28 9.46 -1.94 2.29
CA VAL A 28 9.97 -3.19 1.71
C VAL A 28 8.80 -3.99 1.18
N SER A 29 8.75 -4.20 -0.13
CA SER A 29 7.65 -4.91 -0.80
C SER A 29 8.20 -5.91 -1.82
N GLY A 30 7.80 -7.18 -1.68
CA GLY A 30 8.27 -8.26 -2.55
C GLY A 30 9.81 -8.41 -2.52
N GLY A 31 10.42 -8.10 -1.38
CA GLY A 31 11.88 -8.12 -1.18
C GLY A 31 12.65 -6.93 -1.75
N ARG A 32 11.99 -5.89 -2.27
CA ARG A 32 12.64 -4.66 -2.76
C ARG A 32 12.47 -3.51 -1.78
N ALA A 33 13.50 -2.70 -1.60
CA ALA A 33 13.39 -1.40 -0.95
C ALA A 33 12.80 -0.39 -1.94
N ILE A 34 11.75 0.31 -1.53
CA ILE A 34 11.05 1.31 -2.34
C ILE A 34 11.02 2.60 -1.52
N SER A 35 11.54 3.69 -2.09
CA SER A 35 11.34 5.02 -1.53
C SER A 35 9.89 5.45 -1.71
N LEU A 36 9.24 5.94 -0.67
CA LEU A 36 7.88 6.49 -0.69
C LEU A 36 7.84 7.95 -1.15
N THR A 37 9.00 8.56 -1.45
CA THR A 37 9.08 9.94 -1.96
C THR A 37 8.75 10.04 -3.44
N GLU A 38 8.95 8.97 -4.21
CA GLU A 38 8.90 8.95 -5.67
C GLU A 38 7.56 8.44 -6.26
N PRO A 39 6.89 7.41 -5.69
CA PRO A 39 5.71 6.80 -6.30
C PRO A 39 4.59 7.78 -6.61
N ASP A 40 3.84 7.47 -7.66
CA ASP A 40 2.57 8.12 -7.94
C ASP A 40 1.54 7.73 -6.87
N GLY A 41 0.47 8.51 -6.73
CA GLY A 41 -0.54 8.18 -5.74
C GLY A 41 -1.65 9.19 -5.62
N PHE A 42 -2.48 8.98 -4.59
CA PHE A 42 -3.57 9.87 -4.23
C PHE A 42 -3.60 10.07 -2.72
N LEU A 43 -3.95 11.29 -2.31
CA LEU A 43 -4.24 11.67 -0.93
C LEU A 43 -5.74 11.78 -0.73
N ALA A 44 -6.25 11.28 0.38
CA ALA A 44 -7.61 11.54 0.84
C ALA A 44 -7.60 12.71 1.82
N VAL A 45 -8.27 13.81 1.48
CA VAL A 45 -8.31 15.03 2.28
C VAL A 45 -9.72 15.27 2.83
N GLU A 46 -9.83 15.53 4.12
CA GLU A 46 -11.08 15.91 4.80
C GLU A 46 -10.82 17.12 5.69
N ASN A 47 -11.61 18.19 5.53
CA ASN A 47 -11.46 19.44 6.28
C ASN A 47 -10.03 20.02 6.24
N GLY A 48 -9.38 19.97 5.07
CA GLY A 48 -8.01 20.45 4.86
C GLY A 48 -6.92 19.58 5.49
N LYS A 49 -7.24 18.38 5.99
CA LYS A 49 -6.27 17.45 6.58
C LYS A 49 -6.17 16.17 5.77
N ILE A 50 -4.97 15.65 5.61
CA ILE A 50 -4.74 14.32 5.03
C ILE A 50 -5.27 13.27 6.01
N THR A 51 -6.15 12.40 5.51
CA THR A 51 -6.81 11.32 6.25
C THR A 51 -6.52 9.93 5.68
N GLY A 52 -5.78 9.87 4.59
CA GLY A 52 -5.32 8.64 3.97
C GLY A 52 -4.47 8.93 2.75
N ALA A 53 -3.75 7.91 2.29
CA ALA A 53 -2.94 7.97 1.09
C ALA A 53 -2.91 6.59 0.42
N VAL A 54 -2.71 6.57 -0.89
CA VAL A 54 -2.31 5.37 -1.63
C VAL A 54 -1.13 5.74 -2.51
N THR A 55 -0.12 4.88 -2.54
CA THR A 55 1.01 4.99 -3.46
C THR A 55 1.07 3.77 -4.36
N TYR A 56 1.49 3.97 -5.61
CA TYR A 56 1.58 2.90 -6.57
C TYR A 56 2.70 3.09 -7.59
N LEU A 57 3.19 1.97 -8.13
CA LEU A 57 4.20 1.91 -9.17
C LEU A 57 3.64 1.14 -10.37
N ALA A 58 3.57 1.78 -11.54
CA ALA A 58 3.07 1.16 -12.77
C ALA A 58 4.26 0.85 -13.69
N GLU A 59 4.56 -0.43 -13.86
CA GLU A 59 5.71 -0.91 -14.63
C GLU A 59 5.34 -2.17 -15.41
N ASN A 60 5.85 -2.30 -16.64
CA ASN A 60 5.72 -3.52 -17.47
C ASN A 60 4.28 -4.06 -17.63
N GLY A 61 3.29 -3.15 -17.65
CA GLY A 61 1.89 -3.52 -17.81
C GLY A 61 1.22 -4.07 -16.53
N ALA A 62 1.83 -3.91 -15.36
CA ALA A 62 1.21 -4.18 -14.06
C ALA A 62 1.38 -2.98 -13.13
N CYS A 63 0.49 -2.83 -12.15
CA CYS A 63 0.54 -1.76 -11.17
C CYS A 63 0.62 -2.34 -9.76
N GLU A 64 1.64 -1.97 -9.01
CA GLU A 64 1.78 -2.32 -7.60
C GLU A 64 1.20 -1.23 -6.72
N VAL A 65 0.26 -1.56 -5.85
CA VAL A 65 -0.06 -0.69 -4.71
C VAL A 65 1.01 -0.92 -3.64
N VAL A 66 1.87 0.09 -3.45
CA VAL A 66 3.03 0.03 -2.54
C VAL A 66 2.60 0.34 -1.10
N SER A 67 1.73 1.32 -0.90
CA SER A 67 1.14 1.64 0.39
C SER A 67 -0.34 2.02 0.23
N LEU A 68 -1.14 1.70 1.24
CA LEU A 68 -2.53 2.16 1.36
C LEU A 68 -2.81 2.41 2.84
N ASP A 69 -3.06 3.68 3.16
CA ASP A 69 -3.13 4.19 4.52
C ASP A 69 -4.46 4.91 4.73
N SER A 70 -5.10 4.68 5.87
CA SER A 70 -6.32 5.38 6.26
C SER A 70 -6.36 5.57 7.76
N VAL A 71 -6.42 6.84 8.19
CA VAL A 71 -6.40 7.24 9.60
C VAL A 71 -7.67 6.78 10.33
N ASN A 72 -8.80 6.80 9.63
CA ASN A 72 -10.10 6.42 10.19
C ASN A 72 -10.64 5.18 9.48
N GLU A 73 -10.56 4.03 10.15
CA GLU A 73 -11.13 2.78 9.63
C GLU A 73 -12.65 2.88 9.43
N ASN A 74 -13.18 2.03 8.54
CA ASN A 74 -14.62 1.85 8.31
C ASN A 74 -15.40 3.09 7.81
N ARG A 75 -14.70 4.12 7.30
CA ARG A 75 -15.32 5.30 6.66
C ARG A 75 -15.28 5.29 5.13
N GLY A 76 -14.79 4.21 4.52
CA GLY A 76 -14.73 4.05 3.06
C GLY A 76 -13.51 4.67 2.38
N THR A 77 -12.66 5.41 3.10
CA THR A 77 -11.44 6.07 2.58
C THR A 77 -10.51 5.10 1.86
N GLY A 78 -10.16 3.97 2.48
CA GLY A 78 -9.32 2.95 1.82
C GLY A 78 -9.93 2.39 0.53
N THR A 79 -11.26 2.24 0.45
CA THR A 79 -11.92 1.82 -0.79
C THR A 79 -11.77 2.88 -1.88
N ALA A 80 -12.03 4.15 -1.53
CA ALA A 80 -11.98 5.24 -2.50
C ALA A 80 -10.58 5.42 -3.07
N LEU A 81 -9.56 5.37 -2.21
CA LEU A 81 -8.15 5.42 -2.59
C LEU A 81 -7.76 4.23 -3.48
N LEU A 82 -8.12 3.01 -3.10
CA LEU A 82 -7.83 1.83 -3.92
C LEU A 82 -8.50 1.92 -5.29
N SER A 83 -9.77 2.35 -5.35
CA SER A 83 -10.49 2.54 -6.62
C SER A 83 -9.79 3.57 -7.52
N ALA A 84 -9.28 4.66 -6.96
CA ALA A 84 -8.52 5.67 -7.71
C ALA A 84 -7.21 5.09 -8.27
N ALA A 85 -6.46 4.31 -7.48
CA ALA A 85 -5.25 3.64 -7.94
C ALA A 85 -5.55 2.60 -9.05
N VAL A 86 -6.64 1.83 -8.91
CA VAL A 86 -7.08 0.86 -9.93
C VAL A 86 -7.46 1.57 -11.23
N GLN A 87 -8.19 2.68 -11.15
CA GLN A 87 -8.56 3.47 -12.32
C GLN A 87 -7.33 4.04 -13.03
N ALA A 88 -6.38 4.63 -12.27
CA ALA A 88 -5.13 5.13 -12.82
C ALA A 88 -4.29 4.02 -13.48
N ALA A 89 -4.27 2.82 -12.90
CA ALA A 89 -3.60 1.66 -13.50
C ALA A 89 -4.22 1.29 -14.87
N LYS A 90 -5.56 1.27 -14.97
CA LYS A 90 -6.26 1.01 -16.25
C LYS A 90 -5.92 2.07 -17.30
N GLU A 91 -5.91 3.34 -16.92
CA GLU A 91 -5.58 4.46 -17.81
C GLU A 91 -4.12 4.39 -18.31
N LYS A 92 -3.22 3.86 -17.49
CA LYS A 92 -1.82 3.58 -17.87
C LYS A 92 -1.64 2.30 -18.69
N GLY A 93 -2.73 1.60 -19.04
CA GLY A 93 -2.70 0.37 -19.83
C GLY A 93 -2.18 -0.85 -19.06
N CYS A 94 -2.16 -0.80 -17.72
CA CYS A 94 -1.88 -1.99 -16.93
C CYS A 94 -2.99 -3.04 -17.14
N ARG A 95 -2.63 -4.31 -17.00
CA ARG A 95 -3.54 -5.46 -17.09
C ARG A 95 -3.97 -5.99 -15.72
N ALA A 96 -3.28 -5.56 -14.67
CA ALA A 96 -3.51 -5.98 -13.32
C ALA A 96 -3.05 -4.92 -12.32
N VAL A 97 -3.64 -4.95 -11.13
CA VAL A 97 -3.12 -4.32 -9.91
C VAL A 97 -2.77 -5.42 -8.92
N TYR A 98 -1.61 -5.33 -8.28
CA TYR A 98 -1.21 -6.27 -7.23
C TYR A 98 -0.61 -5.53 -6.03
N LEU A 99 -0.44 -6.26 -4.94
CA LEU A 99 0.23 -5.78 -3.73
C LEU A 99 0.77 -6.94 -2.91
N TYR A 100 1.65 -6.61 -1.97
CA TYR A 100 2.09 -7.51 -0.92
C TYR A 100 1.54 -7.04 0.44
N THR A 101 1.14 -7.99 1.26
CA THR A 101 0.84 -7.76 2.68
C THR A 101 1.46 -8.86 3.51
N THR A 102 1.59 -8.65 4.80
CA THR A 102 2.17 -9.66 5.70
C THR A 102 1.10 -10.58 6.27
N ASN A 103 1.49 -11.80 6.63
CA ASN A 103 0.58 -12.86 7.10
C ASN A 103 -0.20 -12.52 8.37
N ASP A 104 0.29 -11.58 9.17
CA ASP A 104 -0.38 -11.10 10.39
C ASP A 104 -1.52 -10.14 10.08
N ASN A 105 -1.50 -9.47 8.93
CA ASN A 105 -2.46 -8.41 8.60
C ASN A 105 -3.78 -8.98 8.07
N THR A 106 -4.51 -9.67 8.95
CA THR A 106 -5.78 -10.34 8.63
C THR A 106 -6.86 -9.36 8.16
N ARG A 107 -6.84 -8.13 8.67
CA ARG A 107 -7.73 -7.05 8.23
C ARG A 107 -7.50 -6.69 6.77
N THR A 108 -6.24 -6.53 6.37
CA THR A 108 -5.85 -6.24 4.98
C THR A 108 -6.21 -7.40 4.04
N MET A 109 -5.93 -8.64 4.45
CA MET A 109 -6.32 -9.83 3.68
C MET A 109 -7.84 -9.86 3.44
N ARG A 110 -8.64 -9.60 4.46
CA ARG A 110 -10.11 -9.51 4.31
C ARG A 110 -10.52 -8.34 3.42
N PHE A 111 -9.86 -7.19 3.56
CA PHE A 111 -10.15 -5.97 2.80
C PHE A 111 -10.00 -6.19 1.30
N TYR A 112 -8.90 -6.80 0.85
CA TYR A 112 -8.64 -7.00 -0.58
C TYR A 112 -9.50 -8.11 -1.19
N GLN A 113 -9.69 -9.24 -0.50
CA GLN A 113 -10.56 -10.32 -0.99
C GLN A 113 -12.01 -9.84 -1.22
N LYS A 114 -12.55 -9.02 -0.30
CA LYS A 114 -13.89 -8.43 -0.45
C LYS A 114 -14.02 -7.50 -1.67
N ARG A 115 -12.91 -7.07 -2.26
CA ARG A 115 -12.84 -6.15 -3.40
C ARG A 115 -12.38 -6.85 -4.69
N GLY A 116 -12.42 -8.18 -4.71
CA GLY A 116 -12.17 -8.99 -5.91
C GLY A 116 -10.70 -9.28 -6.19
N PHE A 117 -9.79 -8.92 -5.27
CA PHE A 117 -8.40 -9.36 -5.38
C PHE A 117 -8.30 -10.83 -5.00
N ASP A 118 -7.62 -11.61 -5.84
CA ASP A 118 -7.29 -13.00 -5.57
C ASP A 118 -5.94 -13.11 -4.86
N MET A 119 -5.77 -14.15 -4.05
CA MET A 119 -4.51 -14.45 -3.37
C MET A 119 -3.62 -15.28 -4.29
N THR A 120 -2.63 -14.65 -4.93
CA THR A 120 -1.86 -15.28 -6.01
C THR A 120 -0.44 -15.70 -5.62
N GLY A 121 0.01 -15.41 -4.39
CA GLY A 121 1.35 -15.82 -3.96
C GLY A 121 1.53 -15.87 -2.45
N PHE A 122 2.35 -16.83 -1.98
CA PHE A 122 2.77 -16.97 -0.60
C PHE A 122 4.30 -17.08 -0.53
N TYR A 123 4.93 -16.17 0.21
CA TYR A 123 6.38 -16.04 0.27
C TYR A 123 6.85 -16.31 1.70
N ARG A 124 7.11 -17.59 1.98
CA ARG A 124 7.55 -18.05 3.28
C ARG A 124 8.89 -17.42 3.68
N GLY A 125 8.96 -16.91 4.90
CA GLY A 125 10.15 -16.26 5.47
C GLY A 125 10.58 -14.97 4.77
N ALA A 126 9.71 -14.37 3.95
CA ALA A 126 10.06 -13.15 3.21
C ALA A 126 10.39 -11.98 4.14
N VAL A 127 9.69 -11.88 5.28
CA VAL A 127 9.87 -10.79 6.23
C VAL A 127 11.23 -10.85 6.94
N ASP A 128 11.82 -12.04 7.07
CA ASP A 128 13.18 -12.18 7.64
C ASP A 128 14.22 -11.55 6.71
N ARG A 129 14.00 -11.60 5.38
CA ARG A 129 14.84 -10.87 4.42
C ARG A 129 14.52 -9.38 4.45
N ALA A 130 13.24 -9.02 4.55
CA ALA A 130 12.83 -7.62 4.64
C ALA A 130 13.45 -6.91 5.86
N ARG A 131 13.54 -7.57 7.01
CA ARG A 131 14.19 -7.04 8.23
C ARG A 131 15.69 -6.76 8.06
N LYS A 132 16.37 -7.42 7.12
CA LYS A 132 17.78 -7.09 6.82
C LYS A 132 17.91 -5.74 6.12
N ILE A 133 16.84 -5.30 5.45
CA ILE A 133 16.75 -4.01 4.73
C ILE A 133 16.17 -2.94 5.65
N LYS A 134 15.09 -3.26 6.37
CA LYS A 134 14.39 -2.37 7.31
C LYS A 134 14.27 -3.06 8.68
N PRO A 135 15.31 -2.98 9.54
CA PRO A 135 15.32 -3.62 10.86
C PRO A 135 14.18 -3.19 11.79
N GLU A 136 13.56 -2.06 11.50
CA GLU A 136 12.45 -1.47 12.25
C GLU A 136 11.13 -2.24 12.07
N ILE A 137 11.05 -3.20 11.14
CA ILE A 137 9.85 -4.04 10.97
C ILE A 137 9.63 -4.88 12.26
N PRO A 138 8.50 -4.70 12.95
CA PRO A 138 8.27 -5.35 14.24
C PRO A 138 8.21 -6.88 14.11
N PRO A 139 8.52 -7.62 15.20
CA PRO A 139 8.44 -9.09 15.20
C PRO A 139 7.00 -9.61 15.14
N THR A 140 6.04 -8.82 15.63
CA THR A 140 4.63 -9.20 15.84
C THR A 140 3.73 -8.05 15.40
N GLY A 141 2.63 -8.36 14.72
CA GLY A 141 1.61 -7.38 14.30
C GLY A 141 0.57 -7.08 15.39
N ASP A 142 -0.37 -6.21 15.07
CA ASP A 142 -1.36 -5.66 16.01
C ASP A 142 -2.25 -6.73 16.67
N ASP A 143 -2.53 -7.82 15.95
CA ASP A 143 -3.35 -8.94 16.44
C ASP A 143 -2.52 -10.01 17.19
N GLY A 144 -1.27 -9.71 17.56
CA GLY A 144 -0.38 -10.64 18.27
C GLY A 144 0.17 -11.76 17.38
N ILE A 145 0.01 -11.67 16.06
CA ILE A 145 0.46 -12.67 15.09
C ILE A 145 1.91 -12.35 14.67
N PRO A 146 2.84 -13.34 14.69
CA PRO A 146 4.20 -13.11 14.21
C PRO A 146 4.25 -12.72 12.73
N ILE A 147 4.97 -11.64 12.43
CA ILE A 147 5.18 -11.15 11.06
C ILE A 147 6.33 -11.96 10.44
N ARG A 148 6.02 -12.90 9.53
CA ARG A 148 7.00 -13.87 9.01
C ARG A 148 6.98 -14.02 7.50
N HIS A 149 5.85 -13.81 6.87
CA HIS A 149 5.60 -14.18 5.48
C HIS A 149 4.91 -13.02 4.77
N GLU A 150 5.14 -12.92 3.48
CA GLU A 150 4.37 -12.04 2.60
C GLU A 150 3.35 -12.86 1.82
N ILE A 151 2.24 -12.22 1.52
CA ILE A 151 1.14 -12.73 0.71
C ILE A 151 0.89 -11.72 -0.40
N ARG A 152 0.87 -12.20 -1.65
CA ARG A 152 0.55 -11.39 -2.81
C ARG A 152 -0.93 -11.49 -3.13
N PHE A 153 -1.55 -10.33 -3.35
CA PHE A 153 -2.89 -10.21 -3.87
C PHE A 153 -2.87 -9.56 -5.25
N GLU A 154 -3.79 -9.94 -6.13
CA GLU A 154 -3.84 -9.46 -7.51
C GLU A 154 -5.30 -9.31 -7.99
N LEU A 155 -5.57 -8.22 -8.69
CA LEU A 155 -6.82 -7.94 -9.38
C LEU A 155 -6.51 -7.78 -10.87
N LEU A 156 -7.06 -8.67 -11.69
CA LEU A 156 -6.97 -8.61 -13.15
C LEU A 156 -8.07 -7.71 -13.72
N PHE A 157 -7.82 -7.13 -14.90
CA PHE A 157 -8.78 -6.26 -15.61
C PHE A 157 -9.43 -6.93 -16.82
#